data_AF-A0A0Q8MZV1-F1
#
_entry.id   AF-A0A0Q8MZV1-F1
#
_cell.length_a   1.000
_cell.length_b   1.000
_cell.length_c   1.000
_cell.angle_alpha   90.00
_cell.angle_beta   90.00
_cell.angle_gamma   90.00
#
_symmetry.space_group_name_H-M   'P 1'
#
loop_
_entity.id
_entity.type
_entity.pdbx_description
1 polymer ?
#
loop_
_entity_poly.entity_id
_entity_poly.type
_entity_poly.pdbx_seq_one_letter_code
_entity_poly.pdbx_strand_id
1 'polypeptide(L)'
;MLIFRLLLITVPFIAWFIWREVAHRTGRPMGATPWVWLVAAAGLLFGLSLMATALFHVDNRGETYVPAEVTSGGRVSPGHFDKKAPAP
;
A
#
# COMPACT_ATOMS: atom_id res chain seq x y z
N MET A 1 2.03 6.32 0.44
CA MET A 1 1.70 4.97 -0.09
C MET A 1 2.74 4.40 -1.04
N LEU A 2 3.30 5.18 -1.98
CA LEU A 2 4.24 4.64 -2.98
C LEU A 2 5.50 4.02 -2.36
N ILE A 3 6.14 4.71 -1.40
CA ILE A 3 7.35 4.22 -0.71
C ILE A 3 7.12 2.85 -0.06
N PHE A 4 5.99 2.67 0.62
CA PHE A 4 5.64 1.40 1.26
C PHE A 4 5.54 0.26 0.23
N ARG A 5 4.95 0.52 -0.95
CA ARG A 5 4.86 -0.47 -2.03
C ARG A 5 6.23 -0.82 -2.60
N LEU A 6 7.11 0.18 -2.76
CA LEU A 6 8.49 -0.05 -3.20
C LEU A 6 9.25 -0.93 -2.19
N LEU A 7 9.06 -0.70 -0.89
CA LEU A 7 9.65 -1.55 0.15
C LEU A 7 9.16 -3.00 0.05
N LEU A 8 7.87 -3.23 -0.14
CA LEU A 8 7.33 -4.59 -0.31
C LEU A 8 7.93 -5.31 -1.53
N ILE A 9 8.12 -4.58 -2.64
CA ILE A 9 8.75 -5.13 -3.85
C ILE A 9 10.21 -5.49 -3.59
N THR A 10 10.95 -4.67 -2.85
CA THR A 10 12.39 -4.87 -2.65
C THR A 10 12.73 -5.90 -1.58
N VAL A 11 11.84 -6.18 -0.63
CA VAL A 11 12.05 -7.17 0.45
C VAL A 11 12.59 -8.52 -0.02
N PRO A 12 11.98 -9.24 -0.98
CA PRO A 12 12.49 -10.54 -1.42
C PRO A 12 13.90 -10.45 -2.00
N PHE A 13 14.22 -9.37 -2.71
CA PHE A 13 15.55 -9.15 -3.26
C PHE A 13 16.56 -8.87 -2.17
N ILE A 14 16.27 -7.95 -1.26
CA ILE A 14 17.17 -7.60 -0.14
C ILE A 14 17.46 -8.85 0.70
N ALA A 15 16.44 -9.63 1.05
CA ALA A 15 16.61 -10.87 1.80
C ALA A 15 17.53 -11.85 1.06
N TRP A 16 17.34 -12.02 -0.25
CA TRP A 16 18.18 -12.90 -1.06
C TRP A 16 19.63 -12.38 -1.19
N PHE A 17 19.83 -11.07 -1.39
CA PHE A 17 21.17 -10.49 -1.50
C PHE A 17 21.94 -10.55 -0.18
N ILE A 18 21.26 -10.37 0.96
CA ILE A 18 21.87 -10.58 2.29
C ILE A 18 22.29 -12.04 2.43
N TRP A 19 21.40 -12.99 2.13
CA TRP A 19 21.73 -14.41 2.22
C TRP A 19 22.89 -14.79 1.29
N ARG A 20 22.88 -14.28 0.05
CA ARG A 20 23.95 -14.46 -0.94
C ARG A 20 25.30 -14.03 -0.36
N GLU A 21 25.37 -12.83 0.21
CA GLU A 21 26.61 -12.29 0.77
C GLU A 21 27.12 -13.15 1.93
N VAL A 22 26.21 -13.62 2.80
CA VAL A 22 26.55 -14.57 3.88
C VAL A 22 27.04 -15.90 3.32
N ALA A 23 26.41 -16.42 2.28
CA ALA A 23 26.81 -17.69 1.64
C ALA A 23 28.22 -17.59 1.03
N HIS A 24 28.53 -16.48 0.34
CA HIS A 24 29.87 -16.21 -0.19
C HIS A 24 30.93 -16.18 0.90
N ARG A 25 30.66 -15.49 2.02
CA ARG A 25 31.61 -15.39 3.14
C ARG A 25 31.83 -16.70 3.89
N THR A 26 30.85 -17.61 3.86
CA THR A 26 30.89 -18.88 4.60
C THR A 26 31.27 -20.08 3.72
N GLY A 27 31.56 -19.86 2.44
CA GLY A 27 31.91 -20.92 1.50
C GLY A 27 30.75 -21.89 1.20
N ARG A 28 29.50 -21.47 1.46
CA ARG A 28 28.34 -22.31 1.16
C ARG A 28 28.13 -22.43 -0.35
N PRO A 29 27.76 -23.62 -0.86
CA PRO A 29 27.49 -23.79 -2.27
C PRO A 29 26.33 -22.88 -2.68
N MET A 30 26.58 -22.06 -3.69
CA MET A 30 25.58 -21.15 -4.23
C MET A 30 25.10 -21.69 -5.58
N GLY A 31 23.79 -21.96 -5.66
CA GLY A 31 23.14 -22.28 -6.92
C GLY A 31 22.89 -21.02 -7.78
N ALA A 32 22.18 -21.21 -8.89
CA ALA A 32 21.71 -20.09 -9.70
C ALA A 32 20.77 -19.17 -8.91
N THR A 33 20.79 -17.87 -9.22
CA THR A 33 19.84 -16.92 -8.64
C THR A 33 18.40 -17.34 -8.96
N PRO A 34 17.52 -17.48 -7.95
CA PRO A 34 16.15 -17.95 -8.13
C PRO A 34 15.22 -16.84 -8.62
N TRP A 35 15.51 -16.26 -9.79
CA TRP A 35 14.83 -15.08 -10.33
C TRP A 35 13.31 -15.21 -10.36
N VAL A 36 12.80 -16.36 -10.82
CA VAL A 36 11.36 -16.62 -10.92
C VAL A 36 10.68 -16.48 -9.57
N TRP A 37 11.28 -17.03 -8.50
CA TRP A 37 10.73 -16.96 -7.16
C TRP A 37 10.79 -15.55 -6.56
N LEU A 38 11.88 -14.81 -6.81
CA LEU A 38 12.02 -13.44 -6.35
C LEU A 38 10.96 -12.53 -6.99
N VAL A 39 10.78 -12.64 -8.30
CA VAL A 39 9.77 -11.87 -9.04
C VAL A 39 8.36 -12.28 -8.64
N ALA A 40 8.08 -13.58 -8.50
CA ALA A 40 6.77 -14.06 -8.07
C ALA A 40 6.41 -13.56 -6.66
N ALA A 41 7.35 -13.64 -5.71
CA ALA A 41 7.15 -13.13 -4.35
C ALA A 41 6.93 -11.61 -4.34
N ALA A 42 7.73 -10.86 -5.08
CA ALA A 42 7.58 -9.40 -5.19
C ALA A 42 6.22 -9.02 -5.81
N GLY A 43 5.82 -9.70 -6.89
CA GLY A 43 4.52 -9.51 -7.53
C GLY A 43 3.35 -9.84 -6.61
N LEU A 44 3.43 -10.94 -5.86
CA LEU A 44 2.42 -11.32 -4.88
C LEU A 44 2.27 -10.27 -3.78
N LEU A 45 3.38 -9.84 -3.17
CA LEU A 45 3.36 -8.81 -2.11
C LEU A 45 2.79 -7.48 -2.64
N PHE A 46 3.19 -7.09 -3.85
CA PHE A 46 2.65 -5.89 -4.49
C PHE A 46 1.15 -6.00 -4.75
N GLY A 47 0.69 -7.11 -5.33
CA GLY A 47 -0.71 -7.39 -5.60
C GLY A 47 -1.57 -7.39 -4.33
N LEU A 48 -1.09 -8.02 -3.26
CA LEU A 48 -1.75 -7.99 -1.95
C LEU A 48 -1.86 -6.56 -1.40
N SER A 49 -0.83 -5.72 -1.60
CA SER A 49 -0.88 -4.32 -1.16
C SER A 49 -1.94 -3.50 -1.92
N LEU A 50 -2.14 -3.79 -3.21
CA LEU A 50 -3.18 -3.16 -4.02
C LEU A 50 -4.56 -3.63 -3.58
N MET A 51 -4.71 -4.95 -3.37
CA MET A 51 -5.95 -5.53 -2.84
C MET A 51 -6.33 -4.90 -1.51
N ALA A 52 -5.39 -4.80 -0.58
CA ALA A 52 -5.62 -4.15 0.72
C ALA A 52 -6.00 -2.67 0.55
N THR A 53 -5.38 -1.96 -0.39
CA THR A 53 -5.78 -0.58 -0.70
C THR A 53 -7.25 -0.52 -1.14
N ALA A 54 -7.69 -1.40 -2.04
CA ALA A 54 -9.07 -1.42 -2.51
C ALA A 54 -10.08 -1.80 -1.41
N LEU A 55 -9.74 -2.74 -0.54
CA LEU A 55 -10.63 -3.23 0.51
C LEU A 55 -10.77 -2.28 1.70
N PHE A 56 -9.72 -1.49 2.01
CA PHE A 56 -9.69 -0.61 3.18
C PHE A 56 -9.77 0.88 2.83
N HIS A 57 -9.91 1.26 1.56
CA HIS A 57 -10.16 2.66 1.22
C HIS A 57 -11.58 3.04 1.63
N VAL A 58 -11.72 4.15 2.35
CA VAL A 58 -13.03 4.74 2.63
C VAL A 58 -13.60 5.20 1.30
N ASP A 59 -14.73 4.61 0.92
CA ASP A 59 -15.45 4.96 -0.29
C ASP A 59 -16.48 6.04 0.03
N ASN A 60 -16.39 7.18 -0.64
CA ASN A 60 -17.35 8.28 -0.50
C ASN A 60 -18.52 8.13 -1.49
N ARG A 61 -18.63 7.00 -2.19
CA ARG A 61 -19.76 6.71 -3.08
C ARG A 61 -21.07 6.75 -2.31
N GLY A 62 -22.00 7.57 -2.79
CA GLY A 62 -23.31 7.77 -2.16
C GLY A 62 -23.31 8.83 -1.06
N GLU A 63 -22.16 9.45 -0.76
CA GLU A 63 -22.06 10.61 0.12
C GLU A 63 -22.20 11.91 -0.69
N THR A 64 -22.66 12.97 -0.03
CA THR A 64 -22.79 14.31 -0.63
C THR A 64 -21.63 15.17 -0.19
N TYR A 65 -20.89 15.74 -1.13
CA TYR A 65 -19.83 16.69 -0.80
C TYR A 65 -20.44 18.01 -0.32
N VAL A 66 -20.07 18.42 0.88
CA VAL A 66 -20.40 19.72 1.46
C VAL A 66 -19.15 20.59 1.36
N PRO A 67 -19.19 21.72 0.63
CA PRO A 67 -18.05 22.62 0.52
C PRO A 67 -17.74 23.28 1.86
N ALA A 68 -16.60 23.95 1.95
CA ALA A 68 -16.26 24.72 3.14
C ALA A 68 -17.23 25.90 3.29
N GLU A 69 -17.83 26.05 4.48
CA GLU A 69 -18.84 27.06 4.76
C GLU A 69 -18.51 27.85 6.04
N VAL A 70 -18.92 29.11 6.07
CA VAL A 70 -18.79 29.96 7.26
C VAL A 70 -19.98 29.67 8.17
N THR A 71 -19.71 29.10 9.34
CA THR A 71 -20.72 28.89 10.39
C THR A 71 -21.19 30.23 10.96
N SER A 72 -22.38 30.24 11.56
CA SER A 72 -23.04 31.43 12.14
C SER A 72 -22.19 32.20 13.17
N GLY A 73 -21.18 31.56 13.77
CA GLY A 73 -20.20 32.18 14.67
C GLY A 73 -18.95 32.74 13.98
N GLY A 74 -18.91 32.82 12.64
CA GLY A 74 -17.76 33.32 11.88
C GLY A 74 -16.60 32.33 11.71
N ARG A 75 -16.73 31.07 12.17
CA ARG A 75 -15.73 30.02 11.96
C ARG A 75 -15.96 29.34 10.62
N VAL A 76 -14.89 29.06 9.88
CA VAL A 76 -14.96 28.26 8.65
C VAL A 76 -14.94 26.78 9.01
N SER A 77 -15.96 26.04 8.57
CA SER A 77 -15.94 24.58 8.62
C SER A 77 -15.25 24.04 7.37
N PRO A 78 -14.31 23.07 7.48
CA PRO A 78 -13.72 22.41 6.32
C PRO A 78 -14.77 21.68 5.49
N GLY A 79 -14.52 21.60 4.18
CA GLY A 79 -15.33 20.75 3.30
C GLY A 79 -15.24 19.28 3.73
N HIS A 80 -16.36 18.59 3.73
CA HIS A 80 -16.50 17.21 4.19
C HIS A 80 -17.54 16.47 3.36
N PHE A 81 -17.65 15.16 3.56
CA PHE A 81 -18.68 14.35 2.93
C PHE A 81 -19.71 13.96 3.98
N ASP A 82 -20.99 14.22 3.69
CA ASP A 82 -22.11 13.81 4.52
C ASP A 82 -22.74 12.54 3.97
N LYS A 83 -23.07 11.62 4.88
CA LYS A 83 -23.86 10.43 4.54
C LYS A 83 -25.24 10.87 4.09
N LYS A 84 -25.67 10.42 2.90
CA LYS A 84 -27.03 10.68 2.42
C LYS A 84 -28.04 10.10 3.42
N ALA A 85 -28.91 10.94 3.97
CA ALA A 85 -30.02 10.49 4.81
C ALA A 85 -30.88 9.48 4.01
N PRO A 86 -31.36 8.38 4.63
CA PRO A 86 -32.28 7.47 3.97
C PRO A 86 -33.49 8.26 3.45
N ALA A 87 -33.90 7.98 2.21
CA ALA A 87 -35.11 8.58 1.66
C ALA A 87 -36.31 8.21 2.55
N PRO A 88 -37.27 9.14 2.76
CA PRO A 88 -38.46 8.89 3.57
C PRO A 88 -39.36 7.80 2.98
#